data_AF-A0A3D1UWV1-F1
#
_entry.id   AF-A0A3D1UWV1-F1
#
_cell.length_a   1.000
_cell.length_b   1.000
_cell.length_c   1.000
_cell.angle_alpha   90.00
_cell.angle_beta   90.00
_cell.angle_gamma   90.00
#
_symmetry.space_group_name_H-M   'P 1'
#
loop_
_entity.id
_entity.type
_entity.pdbx_description
1 polymer ?
#
loop_
_entity_poly.entity_id
_entity_poly.type
_entity_poly.pdbx_seq_one_letter_code
_entity_poly.pdbx_strand_id
1 'polypeptide(L)'
;MTYRKTMVLLLGTVAAASLAGATPKEEAVAGLRESFSRRTPYIAGNLRSKTPEFLKLLDDNGSFRDLSELERKYRANGWGNPKYDYTEIQVPVLNMLVEAFNRLQVIALDLRDGRIPAADRSVVAEKLRKAVLNYAAIEFDRGNRITVGRFHGSCFAIPGAASGIYFALYNDMVSGKYPEVADALKKLAFQAWSQPVRRDATDRNIVSVDRFRKHVWWVGGNATAYRPLLEAALVNSSPEMIDVLSKVAAGSISQVSQNTYDKAFWIEGFTADGAGWGHGRQCLIWGYPIHGTNGSLNILSKLAGTPWGASLDANAIETIFDFFRGSAFYFYASSPEFV
;
A
#
# COMPACT_ATOMS: atom_id res chain seq x y z
N MET A 1 56.67 59.88 -4.24
CA MET A 1 56.25 60.15 -2.85
C MET A 1 54.94 59.40 -2.64
N THR A 2 54.95 58.51 -1.66
CA THR A 2 54.13 57.30 -1.56
C THR A 2 52.89 57.55 -0.70
N TYR A 3 51.68 57.16 -1.14
CA TYR A 3 50.49 57.14 -0.27
C TYR A 3 49.71 55.83 -0.36
N ARG A 4 49.91 55.05 0.71
CA ARG A 4 49.09 54.04 1.42
C ARG A 4 47.82 53.44 0.79
N LYS A 5 47.88 52.10 0.66
CA LYS A 5 46.97 51.06 1.20
C LYS A 5 45.55 51.49 1.64
N THR A 6 44.52 50.85 1.06
CA THR A 6 43.50 50.12 1.84
C THR A 6 43.01 48.95 1.00
N MET A 7 43.17 47.75 1.54
CA MET A 7 42.71 46.47 1.00
C MET A 7 41.34 46.21 1.63
N VAL A 8 40.29 46.08 0.82
CA VAL A 8 39.00 45.54 1.27
C VAL A 8 38.80 44.22 0.55
N LEU A 9 39.00 43.14 1.29
CA LEU A 9 38.72 41.78 0.89
C LEU A 9 37.23 41.54 1.18
N LEU A 10 36.38 41.48 0.15
CA LEU A 10 35.01 40.97 0.30
C LEU A 10 34.99 39.49 -0.09
N LEU A 11 35.07 38.64 0.93
CA LEU A 11 34.73 37.22 0.85
C LEU A 11 33.20 37.10 0.73
N GLY A 12 32.70 36.95 -0.49
CA GLY A 12 31.35 36.48 -0.76
C GLY A 12 31.36 34.97 -0.97
N THR A 13 31.09 34.21 0.09
CA THR A 13 30.75 32.78 0.00
C THR A 13 29.42 32.64 -0.73
N VAL A 14 29.46 32.32 -2.04
CA VAL A 14 28.30 31.76 -2.72
C VAL A 14 28.21 30.31 -2.27
N ALA A 15 27.20 30.03 -1.45
CA ALA A 15 26.77 28.68 -1.14
C ALA A 15 26.47 27.95 -2.45
N ALA A 16 27.28 26.94 -2.76
CA ALA A 16 26.96 25.96 -3.78
C ALA A 16 25.77 25.13 -3.27
N ALA A 17 24.55 25.62 -3.51
CA ALA A 17 23.39 24.75 -3.50
C ALA A 17 23.57 23.77 -4.66
N SER A 18 23.80 22.50 -4.33
CA SER A 18 23.90 21.42 -5.30
C SER A 18 22.60 21.31 -6.09
N LEU A 19 22.58 21.85 -7.31
CA LEU A 19 21.64 21.46 -8.36
C LEU A 19 22.02 20.04 -8.83
N ALA A 20 21.80 19.04 -7.99
CA ALA A 20 21.74 17.67 -8.47
C ALA A 20 20.38 17.52 -9.16
N GLY A 21 20.38 17.34 -10.49
CA GLY A 21 19.17 16.97 -11.23
C GLY A 21 18.58 15.66 -10.69
N ALA A 22 17.30 15.42 -10.98
CA ALA A 22 16.64 14.17 -10.60
C ALA A 22 17.42 12.96 -11.15
N THR A 23 17.61 11.95 -10.32
CA THR A 23 18.19 10.67 -10.74
C THR A 23 17.23 9.93 -11.69
N PRO A 24 17.73 9.00 -12.52
CA PRO A 24 16.87 8.18 -13.39
C PRO A 24 15.76 7.44 -12.62
N LYS A 25 16.02 7.10 -11.34
CA LYS A 25 15.03 6.47 -10.46
C LYS A 25 13.95 7.45 -10.02
N GLU A 26 14.32 8.67 -9.63
CA GLU A 26 13.35 9.71 -9.26
C GLU A 26 12.45 10.10 -10.45
N GLU A 27 13.04 10.22 -11.65
CA GLU A 27 12.28 10.43 -12.89
C GLU A 27 11.32 9.28 -13.19
N ALA A 28 11.78 8.03 -13.02
CA ALA A 28 10.92 6.85 -13.19
C ALA A 28 9.78 6.80 -12.16
N VAL A 29 10.03 7.16 -10.90
CA VAL A 29 8.97 7.31 -9.88
C VAL A 29 7.96 8.36 -10.31
N ALA A 30 8.40 9.52 -10.77
CA ALA A 30 7.51 10.58 -11.23
C ALA A 30 6.64 10.11 -12.41
N GLY A 31 7.23 9.45 -13.41
CA GLY A 31 6.51 8.89 -14.56
C GLY A 31 5.50 7.81 -14.17
N LEU A 32 5.83 6.94 -13.22
CA LEU A 32 4.91 5.95 -12.69
C LEU A 32 3.75 6.59 -11.92
N ARG A 33 4.01 7.60 -11.07
CA ARG A 33 2.97 8.33 -10.34
C ARG A 33 1.98 9.01 -11.28
N GLU A 34 2.50 9.66 -12.32
CA GLU A 34 1.72 10.23 -13.42
C GLU A 34 0.86 9.17 -14.13
N SER A 35 1.42 7.99 -14.43
CA SER A 35 0.65 6.88 -15.02
C SER A 35 -0.46 6.38 -14.08
N PHE A 36 -0.17 6.24 -12.78
CA PHE A 36 -1.12 5.75 -11.78
C PHE A 36 -2.26 6.74 -11.51
N SER A 37 -2.01 8.05 -11.58
CA SER A 37 -3.06 9.08 -11.44
C SER A 37 -4.22 8.90 -12.44
N ARG A 38 -3.91 8.37 -13.63
CA ARG A 38 -4.85 8.13 -14.73
C ARG A 38 -5.55 6.78 -14.67
N ARG A 39 -5.10 5.86 -13.80
CA ARG A 39 -5.67 4.51 -13.69
C ARG A 39 -6.83 4.50 -12.70
N THR A 40 -7.81 3.64 -12.96
CA THR A 40 -8.81 3.31 -11.94
C THR A 40 -8.27 2.14 -11.12
N PRO A 41 -8.03 2.31 -9.80
CA PRO A 41 -7.60 1.22 -8.94
C PRO A 41 -8.72 0.17 -8.80
N TYR A 42 -8.41 -0.97 -8.18
CA TYR A 42 -9.44 -1.90 -7.75
C TYR A 42 -10.46 -1.21 -6.85
N ILE A 43 -11.74 -1.50 -7.08
CA ILE A 43 -12.87 -1.04 -6.27
C ILE A 43 -13.61 -2.30 -5.80
N ALA A 44 -13.89 -2.40 -4.50
CA ALA A 44 -14.61 -3.54 -3.98
C ALA A 44 -16.06 -3.58 -4.51
N GLY A 45 -16.42 -4.73 -5.10
CA GLY A 45 -17.78 -5.00 -5.58
C GLY A 45 -18.36 -3.90 -6.47
N ASN A 46 -19.61 -3.52 -6.20
CA ASN A 46 -20.32 -2.47 -6.91
C ASN A 46 -20.32 -1.12 -6.18
N LEU A 47 -19.39 -0.88 -5.24
CA LEU A 47 -19.42 0.33 -4.38
C LEU A 47 -19.52 1.64 -5.16
N ARG A 48 -18.91 1.71 -6.35
CA ARG A 48 -18.94 2.92 -7.18
C ARG A 48 -20.35 3.31 -7.63
N SER A 49 -21.28 2.35 -7.78
CA SER A 49 -22.68 2.69 -8.10
C SER A 49 -23.43 3.31 -6.93
N LYS A 50 -22.89 3.22 -5.70
CA LYS A 50 -23.49 3.73 -4.46
C LYS A 50 -23.00 5.12 -4.06
N THR A 51 -22.14 5.77 -4.86
CA THR A 51 -21.67 7.14 -4.58
C THR A 51 -22.79 8.11 -4.21
N PRO A 52 -23.96 8.15 -4.91
CA PRO A 52 -25.06 9.05 -4.53
C PRO A 52 -25.59 8.83 -3.10
N GLU A 53 -25.58 7.58 -2.61
CA GLU A 53 -25.98 7.25 -1.24
C GLU A 53 -24.92 7.72 -0.24
N PHE A 54 -23.65 7.51 -0.55
CA PHE A 54 -22.54 7.95 0.30
C PHE A 54 -22.49 9.48 0.44
N LEU A 55 -22.76 10.22 -0.63
CA LEU A 55 -22.84 11.69 -0.59
C LEU A 55 -23.99 12.18 0.30
N LYS A 56 -25.12 11.47 0.33
CA LYS A 56 -26.22 11.77 1.27
C LYS A 56 -25.85 11.45 2.71
N LEU A 57 -24.89 10.57 2.97
CA LEU A 57 -24.46 10.22 4.32
C LEU A 57 -23.31 11.10 4.82
N LEU A 58 -22.48 11.64 3.92
CA LEU A 58 -21.32 12.44 4.26
C LEU A 58 -21.71 13.86 4.72
N ASP A 59 -21.49 14.13 6.00
CA ASP A 59 -21.76 15.42 6.62
C ASP A 59 -20.61 16.44 6.46
N ASP A 60 -20.84 17.67 6.94
CA ASP A 60 -19.88 18.77 6.81
C ASP A 60 -18.66 18.65 7.73
N ASN A 61 -18.70 17.73 8.70
CA ASN A 61 -17.62 17.42 9.62
C ASN A 61 -16.72 16.29 9.08
N GLY A 62 -17.05 15.70 7.93
CA GLY A 62 -16.32 14.57 7.39
C GLY A 62 -16.64 13.25 8.08
N SER A 63 -17.86 13.09 8.58
CA SER A 63 -18.37 11.81 9.09
C SER A 63 -19.50 11.31 8.21
N PHE A 64 -19.53 10.00 7.97
CA PHE A 64 -20.72 9.35 7.44
C PHE A 64 -21.72 9.15 8.57
N ARG A 65 -22.95 9.68 8.40
CA ARG A 65 -23.99 9.66 9.45
C ARG A 65 -24.23 8.27 10.05
N ASP A 66 -24.19 7.22 9.24
CA ASP A 66 -24.36 5.82 9.64
C ASP A 66 -23.15 5.23 10.39
N LEU A 67 -21.97 5.82 10.26
CA LEU A 67 -20.75 5.43 10.99
C LEU A 67 -20.51 6.31 12.25
N SER A 68 -21.15 7.47 12.30
CA SER A 68 -20.90 8.52 13.30
C SER A 68 -21.06 8.07 14.76
N GLU A 69 -21.98 7.13 15.03
CA GLU A 69 -22.17 6.62 16.40
C GLU A 69 -20.93 5.91 16.92
N LEU A 70 -20.32 5.06 16.09
CA LEU A 70 -19.14 4.31 16.47
C LEU A 70 -17.90 5.22 16.56
N GLU A 71 -17.81 6.24 15.70
CA GLU A 71 -16.78 7.28 15.80
C GLU A 71 -16.86 8.04 17.14
N ARG A 72 -18.08 8.38 17.58
CA ARG A 72 -18.31 9.05 18.87
C ARG A 72 -17.95 8.13 20.03
N LYS A 73 -18.38 6.86 19.99
CA LYS A 73 -18.04 5.86 21.01
C LYS A 73 -16.53 5.67 21.13
N TYR A 74 -15.81 5.59 20.01
CA TYR A 74 -14.36 5.48 19.99
C TYR A 74 -13.68 6.64 20.75
N ARG A 75 -14.06 7.89 20.42
CA ARG A 75 -13.49 9.10 21.04
C ARG A 75 -13.87 9.22 22.51
N ALA A 76 -15.15 9.08 22.83
CA ALA A 76 -15.66 9.27 24.19
C ALA A 76 -15.07 8.29 25.20
N ASN A 77 -14.78 7.05 24.76
CA ASN A 77 -14.24 6.01 25.63
C ASN A 77 -12.71 5.86 25.55
N GLY A 78 -12.03 6.63 24.69
CA GLY A 78 -10.57 6.54 24.53
C GLY A 78 -10.11 5.16 24.04
N TRP A 79 -10.82 4.57 23.06
CA TRP A 79 -10.58 3.21 22.55
C TRP A 79 -9.27 3.03 21.78
N GLY A 80 -8.48 4.10 21.57
CA GLY A 80 -7.09 3.98 21.14
C GLY A 80 -6.14 3.48 22.23
N ASN A 81 -6.56 3.44 23.51
CA ASN A 81 -5.74 2.96 24.61
C ASN A 81 -5.57 1.42 24.57
N PRO A 82 -4.36 0.86 24.77
CA PRO A 82 -4.09 -0.59 24.76
C PRO A 82 -4.92 -1.41 25.75
N LYS A 83 -5.47 -0.80 26.80
CA LYS A 83 -6.43 -1.49 27.70
C LYS A 83 -7.71 -1.95 26.98
N TYR A 84 -7.97 -1.41 25.78
CA TYR A 84 -9.06 -1.76 24.89
C TYR A 84 -8.61 -2.57 23.65
N ASP A 85 -7.42 -3.20 23.69
CA ASP A 85 -6.91 -4.06 22.61
C ASP A 85 -7.55 -5.45 22.62
N TYR A 86 -8.87 -5.51 22.43
CA TYR A 86 -9.64 -6.76 22.32
C TYR A 86 -10.66 -6.70 21.19
N THR A 87 -11.04 -7.88 20.71
CA THR A 87 -11.74 -8.10 19.44
C THR A 87 -13.05 -7.34 19.34
N GLU A 88 -13.83 -7.32 20.42
CA GLU A 88 -15.17 -6.75 20.52
C GLU A 88 -15.20 -5.23 20.28
N ILE A 89 -14.07 -4.54 20.48
CA ILE A 89 -13.92 -3.12 20.19
C ILE A 89 -13.16 -2.91 18.87
N GLN A 90 -12.00 -3.55 18.72
CA GLN A 90 -11.08 -3.19 17.65
C GLN A 90 -11.52 -3.70 16.28
N VAL A 91 -12.25 -4.82 16.20
CA VAL A 91 -12.78 -5.32 14.92
C VAL A 91 -13.91 -4.43 14.38
N PRO A 92 -14.93 -4.04 15.16
CA PRO A 92 -15.92 -3.06 14.70
C PRO A 92 -15.29 -1.74 14.26
N VAL A 93 -14.31 -1.23 15.02
CA VAL A 93 -13.59 0.00 14.66
C VAL A 93 -12.83 -0.17 13.33
N LEU A 94 -12.14 -1.29 13.13
CA LEU A 94 -11.46 -1.57 11.86
C LEU A 94 -12.46 -1.61 10.69
N ASN A 95 -13.56 -2.35 10.86
CA ASN A 95 -14.57 -2.50 9.80
C ASN A 95 -15.18 -1.15 9.40
N MET A 96 -15.45 -0.28 10.39
CA MET A 96 -15.88 1.10 10.13
C MET A 96 -14.84 1.89 9.34
N LEU A 97 -13.55 1.78 9.67
CA LEU A 97 -12.48 2.49 8.95
C LEU A 97 -12.34 1.97 7.51
N VAL A 98 -12.36 0.66 7.32
CA VAL A 98 -12.31 0.04 5.99
C VAL A 98 -13.50 0.51 5.15
N GLU A 99 -14.71 0.46 5.71
CA GLU A 99 -15.93 0.91 5.04
C GLU A 99 -15.84 2.41 4.67
N ALA A 100 -15.43 3.26 5.62
CA ALA A 100 -15.24 4.68 5.38
C ALA A 100 -14.26 4.95 4.24
N PHE A 101 -13.05 4.37 4.28
CA PHE A 101 -12.04 4.62 3.25
C PHE A 101 -12.44 4.09 1.88
N ASN A 102 -13.14 2.95 1.79
CA ASN A 102 -13.68 2.46 0.53
C ASN A 102 -14.71 3.43 -0.08
N ARG A 103 -15.60 4.00 0.75
CA ARG A 103 -16.56 5.03 0.30
C ARG A 103 -15.86 6.31 -0.15
N LEU A 104 -14.85 6.76 0.60
CA LEU A 104 -14.07 7.95 0.24
C LEU A 104 -13.30 7.75 -1.07
N GLN A 105 -12.78 6.55 -1.32
CA GLN A 105 -12.10 6.22 -2.58
C GLN A 105 -13.03 6.38 -3.79
N VAL A 106 -14.26 5.85 -3.73
CA VAL A 106 -15.19 5.98 -4.87
C VAL A 106 -15.68 7.42 -5.06
N ILE A 107 -15.87 8.19 -3.98
CA ILE A 107 -16.16 9.62 -4.07
C ILE A 107 -15.01 10.38 -4.75
N ALA A 108 -13.77 10.09 -4.37
CA ALA A 108 -12.58 10.70 -4.97
C ALA A 108 -12.48 10.40 -6.47
N LEU A 109 -12.74 9.15 -6.86
CA LEU A 109 -12.75 8.73 -8.26
C LEU A 109 -13.87 9.40 -9.07
N ASP A 110 -15.06 9.55 -8.49
CA ASP A 110 -16.17 10.24 -9.15
C ASP A 110 -15.95 11.75 -9.27
N LEU A 111 -15.23 12.36 -8.33
CA LEU A 111 -14.73 13.74 -8.47
C LEU A 111 -13.74 13.84 -9.64
N ARG A 112 -12.73 12.96 -9.69
CA ARG A 112 -11.71 12.94 -10.76
C ARG A 112 -12.35 12.75 -12.13
N ASP A 113 -13.27 11.79 -12.24
CA ASP A 113 -13.91 11.42 -13.50
C ASP A 113 -15.07 12.37 -13.87
N GLY A 114 -15.30 13.43 -13.08
CA GLY A 114 -16.30 14.46 -13.38
C GLY A 114 -17.75 14.00 -13.22
N ARG A 115 -18.01 12.88 -12.55
CA ARG A 115 -19.34 12.30 -12.32
C ARG A 115 -20.15 13.04 -11.25
N ILE A 116 -19.48 13.84 -10.41
CA ILE A 116 -20.13 14.76 -9.50
C ILE A 116 -20.58 16.03 -10.27
N PRO A 117 -21.84 16.48 -10.12
CA PRO A 117 -22.33 17.70 -10.76
C PRO A 117 -21.41 18.90 -10.48
N ALA A 118 -21.15 19.72 -11.50
CA ALA A 118 -20.17 20.80 -11.41
C ALA A 118 -20.41 21.76 -10.25
N ALA A 119 -21.68 22.06 -9.94
CA ALA A 119 -22.09 22.93 -8.83
C ALA A 119 -21.70 22.38 -7.44
N ASP A 120 -21.59 21.05 -7.30
CA ASP A 120 -21.35 20.38 -6.02
C ASP A 120 -19.87 20.02 -5.79
N ARG A 121 -19.03 20.06 -6.84
CA ARG A 121 -17.66 19.52 -6.80
C ARG A 121 -16.79 20.12 -5.71
N SER A 122 -16.83 21.44 -5.52
CA SER A 122 -16.03 22.14 -4.51
C SER A 122 -16.41 21.72 -3.10
N VAL A 123 -17.71 21.66 -2.81
CA VAL A 123 -18.27 21.25 -1.53
C VAL A 123 -17.96 19.79 -1.25
N VAL A 124 -18.18 18.90 -2.22
CA VAL A 124 -17.89 17.46 -2.07
C VAL A 124 -16.39 17.23 -1.86
N ALA A 125 -15.52 17.95 -2.57
CA ALA A 125 -14.07 17.85 -2.38
C ALA A 125 -13.64 18.33 -0.99
N GLU A 126 -14.26 19.36 -0.44
CA GLU A 126 -14.00 19.81 0.93
C GLU A 126 -14.42 18.75 1.97
N LYS A 127 -15.63 18.21 1.85
CA LYS A 127 -16.11 17.15 2.76
C LYS A 127 -15.23 15.90 2.68
N LEU A 128 -14.81 15.51 1.47
CA LEU A 128 -13.90 14.39 1.26
C LEU A 128 -12.57 14.59 2.02
N ARG A 129 -11.96 15.78 1.90
CA ARG A 129 -10.71 16.09 2.63
C ARG A 129 -10.90 16.04 4.14
N LYS A 130 -11.98 16.63 4.67
CA LYS A 130 -12.31 16.55 6.10
C LYS A 130 -12.48 15.11 6.56
N ALA A 131 -13.15 14.29 5.76
CA ALA A 131 -13.38 12.89 6.09
C ALA A 131 -12.10 12.05 6.08
N VAL A 132 -11.22 12.25 5.10
CA VAL A 132 -9.89 11.63 5.09
C VAL A 132 -9.17 11.91 6.40
N LEU A 133 -9.13 13.16 6.85
CA LEU A 133 -8.47 13.54 8.11
C LEU A 133 -9.17 12.94 9.33
N ASN A 134 -10.50 12.96 9.37
CA ASN A 134 -11.29 12.43 10.49
C ASN A 134 -11.06 10.93 10.71
N TYR A 135 -11.13 10.12 9.65
CA TYR A 135 -10.89 8.66 9.75
C TYR A 135 -9.40 8.33 9.90
N ALA A 136 -8.50 9.11 9.29
CA ALA A 136 -7.06 8.96 9.50
C ALA A 136 -6.68 9.19 10.97
N ALA A 137 -7.29 10.18 11.64
CA ALA A 137 -7.04 10.47 13.05
C ALA A 137 -7.37 9.27 13.95
N ILE A 138 -8.47 8.56 13.69
CA ILE A 138 -8.83 7.32 14.42
C ILE A 138 -7.78 6.23 14.17
N GLU A 139 -7.41 5.98 12.90
CA GLU A 139 -6.43 4.94 12.58
C GLU A 139 -5.04 5.25 13.16
N PHE A 140 -4.66 6.53 13.22
CA PHE A 140 -3.40 6.96 13.81
C PHE A 140 -3.41 6.89 15.35
N ASP A 141 -4.54 7.16 16.00
CA ASP A 141 -4.67 7.03 17.45
C ASP A 141 -4.55 5.56 17.92
N ARG A 142 -5.02 4.60 17.11
CA ARG A 142 -4.75 3.17 17.34
C ARG A 142 -3.25 2.86 17.31
N GLY A 143 -2.51 3.50 16.42
CA GLY A 143 -1.05 3.42 16.32
C GLY A 143 -0.51 1.98 16.23
N ASN A 144 0.69 1.77 16.77
CA ASN A 144 1.33 0.45 16.86
C ASN A 144 0.99 -0.31 18.15
N ARG A 145 0.21 0.32 19.03
CA ARG A 145 -0.06 -0.16 20.40
C ARG A 145 -1.31 -1.05 20.47
N ILE A 146 -2.25 -0.84 19.56
CA ILE A 146 -3.34 -1.77 19.29
C ILE A 146 -2.83 -2.82 18.32
N THR A 147 -3.15 -4.09 18.54
CA THR A 147 -2.74 -5.19 17.66
C THR A 147 -3.88 -6.07 17.20
N VAL A 148 -4.93 -6.19 18.00
CA VAL A 148 -6.13 -6.96 17.67
C VAL A 148 -6.92 -6.27 16.58
N GLY A 149 -7.44 -7.06 15.63
CA GLY A 149 -8.31 -6.55 14.58
C GLY A 149 -7.64 -5.50 13.69
N ARG A 150 -6.33 -5.62 13.41
CA ARG A 150 -5.62 -4.74 12.45
C ARG A 150 -5.30 -5.43 11.13
N PHE A 151 -5.11 -6.74 11.18
CA PHE A 151 -4.76 -7.52 10.00
C PHE A 151 -5.85 -7.43 8.93
N HIS A 152 -5.47 -7.52 7.65
CA HIS A 152 -6.26 -7.16 6.46
C HIS A 152 -6.63 -5.68 6.33
N GLY A 153 -7.32 -5.09 7.30
CA GLY A 153 -7.81 -3.72 7.16
C GLY A 153 -6.71 -2.66 7.15
N SER A 154 -5.83 -2.66 8.16
CA SER A 154 -4.76 -1.65 8.31
C SER A 154 -3.58 -1.86 7.37
N CYS A 155 -3.46 -3.03 6.71
CA CYS A 155 -2.32 -3.32 5.83
C CYS A 155 -2.68 -3.56 4.36
N PHE A 156 -3.93 -3.90 4.04
CA PHE A 156 -4.38 -4.12 2.65
C PHE A 156 -5.42 -3.07 2.25
N ALA A 157 -6.58 -3.06 2.92
CA ALA A 157 -7.74 -2.30 2.49
C ALA A 157 -7.56 -0.78 2.64
N ILE A 158 -7.26 -0.31 3.85
CA ILE A 158 -7.06 1.12 4.11
C ILE A 158 -5.89 1.69 3.30
N PRO A 159 -4.70 1.04 3.23
CA PRO A 159 -3.62 1.51 2.37
C PRO A 159 -3.98 1.56 0.88
N GLY A 160 -4.77 0.59 0.41
CA GLY A 160 -5.20 0.51 -0.99
C GLY A 160 -6.16 1.65 -1.33
N ALA A 161 -7.16 1.87 -0.49
CA ALA A 161 -8.10 2.98 -0.60
C ALA A 161 -7.38 4.34 -0.48
N ALA A 162 -6.47 4.50 0.48
CA ALA A 162 -5.69 5.73 0.66
C ALA A 162 -4.83 6.05 -0.58
N SER A 163 -4.18 5.04 -1.15
CA SER A 163 -3.42 5.21 -2.40
C SER A 163 -4.34 5.58 -3.57
N GLY A 164 -5.52 4.96 -3.65
CA GLY A 164 -6.54 5.30 -4.65
C GLY A 164 -7.04 6.74 -4.52
N ILE A 165 -7.31 7.22 -3.30
CA ILE A 165 -7.72 8.60 -3.02
C ILE A 165 -6.58 9.56 -3.41
N TYR A 166 -5.34 9.26 -3.02
CA TYR A 166 -4.18 10.09 -3.34
C TYR A 166 -4.03 10.29 -4.85
N PHE A 167 -4.10 9.21 -5.64
CA PHE A 167 -4.00 9.28 -7.09
C PHE A 167 -5.25 9.86 -7.76
N ALA A 168 -6.44 9.69 -7.17
CA ALA A 168 -7.64 10.36 -7.66
C ALA A 168 -7.56 11.89 -7.51
N LEU A 169 -6.91 12.36 -6.45
CA LEU A 169 -6.69 13.78 -6.15
C LEU A 169 -5.26 14.24 -6.50
N TYR A 170 -4.59 13.57 -7.44
CA TYR A 170 -3.13 13.68 -7.62
C TYR A 170 -2.62 15.13 -7.73
N ASN A 171 -3.26 15.97 -8.55
CA ASN A 171 -2.88 17.38 -8.71
C ASN A 171 -2.93 18.17 -7.41
N ASP A 172 -3.96 17.94 -6.59
CA ASP A 172 -4.10 18.56 -5.27
C ASP A 172 -3.00 18.06 -4.31
N MET A 173 -2.64 16.78 -4.40
CA MET A 173 -1.64 16.15 -3.53
C MET A 173 -0.19 16.52 -3.87
N VAL A 174 0.10 16.83 -5.15
CA VAL A 174 1.46 17.24 -5.58
C VAL A 174 1.67 18.75 -5.59
N SER A 175 0.60 19.55 -5.68
CA SER A 175 0.69 21.02 -5.67
C SER A 175 1.04 21.61 -4.31
N GLY A 176 0.94 20.83 -3.23
CA GLY A 176 1.14 21.31 -1.86
C GLY A 176 -0.03 22.13 -1.31
N LYS A 177 -1.18 22.14 -1.99
CA LYS A 177 -2.37 22.91 -1.58
C LYS A 177 -3.04 22.37 -0.30
N TYR A 178 -2.98 21.06 -0.07
CA TYR A 178 -3.56 20.38 1.09
C TYR A 178 -2.53 19.43 1.72
N PRO A 179 -1.45 19.96 2.32
CA PRO A 179 -0.34 19.15 2.81
C PRO A 179 -0.77 18.15 3.88
N GLU A 180 -1.69 18.52 4.77
CA GLU A 180 -2.21 17.66 5.83
C GLU A 180 -2.95 16.43 5.29
N VAL A 181 -3.70 16.59 4.20
CA VAL A 181 -4.41 15.48 3.54
C VAL A 181 -3.41 14.58 2.83
N ALA A 182 -2.44 15.18 2.11
CA ALA A 182 -1.40 14.43 1.42
C ALA A 182 -0.56 13.60 2.41
N ASP A 183 -0.18 14.17 3.55
CA ASP A 183 0.59 13.49 4.59
C ASP A 183 -0.21 12.38 5.27
N ALA A 184 -1.50 12.61 5.54
CA ALA A 184 -2.37 11.57 6.06
C ALA A 184 -2.48 10.37 5.11
N LEU A 185 -2.72 10.63 3.81
CA LEU A 185 -2.81 9.57 2.80
C LEU A 185 -1.48 8.83 2.60
N LYS A 186 -0.35 9.53 2.61
CA LYS A 186 1.00 8.92 2.56
C LYS A 186 1.23 8.00 3.74
N LYS A 187 0.91 8.45 4.96
CA LYS A 187 1.06 7.66 6.18
C LYS A 187 0.14 6.44 6.22
N LEU A 188 -1.11 6.57 5.76
CA LEU A 188 -2.04 5.44 5.62
C LEU A 188 -1.53 4.45 4.56
N ALA A 189 -1.09 4.91 3.40
CA ALA A 189 -0.52 4.05 2.37
C ALA A 189 0.73 3.30 2.88
N PHE A 190 1.59 3.97 3.66
CA PHE A 190 2.77 3.36 4.27
C PHE A 190 2.43 2.23 5.28
N GLN A 191 1.19 2.12 5.75
CA GLN A 191 0.78 0.98 6.57
C GLN A 191 0.82 -0.36 5.80
N ALA A 192 0.80 -0.36 4.46
CA ALA A 192 1.09 -1.56 3.67
C ALA A 192 2.49 -2.14 3.96
N TRP A 193 3.43 -1.28 4.35
CA TRP A 193 4.83 -1.63 4.67
C TRP A 193 5.08 -1.78 6.17
N SER A 194 4.33 -1.07 7.01
CA SER A 194 4.58 -1.05 8.46
C SER A 194 3.63 -1.93 9.29
N GLN A 195 2.43 -2.26 8.80
CA GLN A 195 1.43 -3.05 9.53
C GLN A 195 1.23 -4.45 8.96
N PRO A 196 0.87 -5.46 9.76
CA PRO A 196 0.91 -5.44 11.21
C PRO A 196 2.36 -5.35 11.70
N VAL A 197 2.56 -4.74 12.87
CA VAL A 197 3.87 -4.67 13.52
C VAL A 197 4.41 -6.09 13.71
N ARG A 198 5.67 -6.34 13.32
CA ARG A 198 6.25 -7.70 13.39
C ARG A 198 6.73 -8.07 14.79
N ARG A 199 7.03 -7.07 15.61
CA ARG A 199 7.66 -7.18 16.94
C ARG A 199 9.00 -7.92 16.88
N ASP A 200 9.76 -7.67 15.82
CA ASP A 200 11.11 -8.20 15.63
C ASP A 200 12.09 -7.09 15.17
N ALA A 201 13.34 -7.46 14.90
CA ALA A 201 14.39 -6.52 14.51
C ALA A 201 14.06 -5.71 13.25
N THR A 202 13.18 -6.20 12.37
CA THR A 202 12.81 -5.52 11.12
C THR A 202 11.90 -4.31 11.34
N ASP A 203 11.29 -4.14 12.52
CA ASP A 203 10.52 -2.92 12.84
C ASP A 203 11.43 -1.69 12.99
N ARG A 204 12.75 -1.88 13.18
CA ARG A 204 13.74 -0.79 13.17
C ARG A 204 14.13 -0.34 11.77
N ASN A 205 13.91 -1.18 10.76
CA ASN A 205 14.15 -0.88 9.35
C ASN A 205 13.04 -1.51 8.49
N ILE A 206 11.92 -0.78 8.41
CA ILE A 206 10.70 -1.26 7.76
C ILE A 206 10.91 -1.50 6.26
N VAL A 207 11.65 -0.61 5.59
CA VAL A 207 11.94 -0.72 4.15
C VAL A 207 13.15 -1.63 3.97
N SER A 208 12.94 -2.93 4.14
CA SER A 208 13.97 -3.95 4.02
C SER A 208 13.44 -5.25 3.43
N VAL A 209 14.31 -5.99 2.72
CA VAL A 209 13.97 -7.31 2.16
C VAL A 209 13.68 -8.30 3.28
N ASP A 210 14.40 -8.24 4.40
CA ASP A 210 14.23 -9.15 5.54
C ASP A 210 12.84 -9.05 6.17
N ARG A 211 12.20 -7.89 6.11
CA ARG A 211 10.80 -7.71 6.55
C ARG A 211 9.82 -8.57 5.74
N PHE A 212 10.19 -9.01 4.54
CA PHE A 212 9.36 -9.89 3.71
C PHE A 212 9.81 -11.35 3.77
N ARG A 213 10.46 -11.76 4.86
CA ARG A 213 10.91 -13.15 5.07
C ARG A 213 10.39 -13.73 6.38
N LYS A 214 10.24 -15.06 6.38
CA LYS A 214 10.03 -15.91 7.57
C LYS A 214 8.81 -15.56 8.44
N HIS A 215 7.82 -14.84 7.92
CA HIS A 215 6.64 -14.44 8.67
C HIS A 215 5.39 -14.48 7.80
N VAL A 216 4.37 -15.25 8.20
CA VAL A 216 3.16 -15.57 7.42
C VAL A 216 2.35 -14.33 6.95
N TRP A 217 2.39 -13.23 7.71
CA TRP A 217 1.79 -11.94 7.33
C TRP A 217 2.55 -11.17 6.23
N TRP A 218 3.78 -11.56 5.90
CA TRP A 218 4.72 -10.82 5.06
C TRP A 218 5.33 -11.66 3.93
N VAL A 219 4.74 -12.82 3.63
CA VAL A 219 5.14 -13.72 2.53
C VAL A 219 3.91 -14.09 1.68
N GLY A 220 4.13 -14.69 0.51
CA GLY A 220 3.06 -15.19 -0.36
C GLY A 220 2.05 -14.12 -0.77
N GLY A 221 0.77 -14.50 -0.84
CA GLY A 221 -0.33 -13.59 -1.20
C GLY A 221 -0.40 -12.35 -0.30
N ASN A 222 -0.13 -12.48 1.00
CA ASN A 222 -0.11 -11.33 1.91
C ASN A 222 0.98 -10.33 1.56
N ALA A 223 2.10 -10.74 0.96
CA ALA A 223 3.18 -9.83 0.63
C ALA A 223 2.93 -9.05 -0.65
N THR A 224 2.70 -9.74 -1.76
CA THR A 224 2.79 -9.13 -3.10
C THR A 224 1.46 -9.07 -3.84
N ALA A 225 0.42 -9.76 -3.34
CA ALA A 225 -0.90 -9.77 -3.97
C ALA A 225 -1.88 -8.79 -3.29
N TYR A 226 -1.99 -8.87 -1.97
CA TYR A 226 -3.02 -8.14 -1.22
C TYR A 226 -2.53 -6.80 -0.69
N ARG A 227 -1.22 -6.65 -0.44
CA ARG A 227 -0.64 -5.37 -0.04
C ARG A 227 -0.41 -4.49 -1.26
N PRO A 228 -0.87 -3.23 -1.24
CA PRO A 228 -0.61 -2.26 -2.30
C PRO A 228 0.81 -1.68 -2.17
N LEU A 229 1.84 -2.54 -2.19
CA LEU A 229 3.22 -2.15 -1.88
C LEU A 229 3.77 -1.14 -2.88
N LEU A 230 3.53 -1.36 -4.18
CA LEU A 230 3.99 -0.47 -5.24
C LEU A 230 3.25 0.87 -5.18
N GLU A 231 1.93 0.83 -5.05
CA GLU A 231 1.10 2.02 -4.90
C GLU A 231 1.57 2.86 -3.70
N ALA A 232 1.82 2.22 -2.55
CA ALA A 232 2.33 2.89 -1.36
C ALA A 232 3.73 3.49 -1.57
N ALA A 233 4.64 2.80 -2.27
CA ALA A 233 5.96 3.34 -2.61
C ALA A 233 5.85 4.58 -3.52
N LEU A 234 4.93 4.55 -4.49
CA LEU A 234 4.69 5.66 -5.41
C LEU A 234 4.01 6.86 -4.72
N VAL A 235 3.04 6.63 -3.84
CA VAL A 235 2.42 7.69 -3.02
C VAL A 235 3.47 8.38 -2.14
N ASN A 236 4.37 7.61 -1.54
CA ASN A 236 5.49 8.12 -0.73
C ASN A 236 6.65 8.65 -1.58
N SER A 237 6.59 8.54 -2.91
CA SER A 237 7.63 9.00 -3.83
C SER A 237 9.03 8.44 -3.51
N SER A 238 9.12 7.17 -3.10
CA SER A 238 10.38 6.56 -2.62
C SER A 238 10.96 5.54 -3.61
N PRO A 239 12.07 5.88 -4.28
CA PRO A 239 12.92 4.93 -5.00
C PRO A 239 13.38 3.73 -4.15
N GLU A 240 13.69 3.96 -2.87
CA GLU A 240 14.23 2.96 -1.95
C GLU A 240 13.20 1.87 -1.63
N MET A 241 11.92 2.26 -1.49
CA MET A 241 10.84 1.29 -1.36
C MET A 241 10.69 0.43 -2.61
N ILE A 242 10.87 1.00 -3.80
CA ILE A 242 10.82 0.24 -5.07
C ILE A 242 12.06 -0.67 -5.20
N ASP A 243 13.24 -0.23 -4.73
CA ASP A 243 14.45 -1.06 -4.67
C ASP A 243 14.26 -2.32 -3.82
N VAL A 244 13.58 -2.20 -2.68
CA VAL A 244 13.22 -3.37 -1.86
C VAL A 244 12.15 -4.20 -2.54
N LEU A 245 11.13 -3.55 -3.09
CA LEU A 245 9.99 -4.24 -3.70
C LEU A 245 10.40 -5.08 -4.90
N SER A 246 11.29 -4.59 -5.77
CA SER A 246 11.77 -5.33 -6.94
C SER A 246 12.53 -6.59 -6.53
N LYS A 247 13.38 -6.49 -5.50
CA LYS A 247 14.10 -7.64 -4.92
C LYS A 247 13.15 -8.66 -4.29
N VAL A 248 12.12 -8.19 -3.58
CA VAL A 248 11.10 -9.06 -2.98
C VAL A 248 10.30 -9.77 -4.07
N ALA A 249 9.83 -9.04 -5.08
CA ALA A 249 9.05 -9.61 -6.17
C ALA A 249 9.89 -10.66 -6.95
N ALA A 250 11.14 -10.36 -7.30
CA ALA A 250 12.01 -11.32 -7.98
C ALA A 250 12.32 -12.54 -7.10
N GLY A 251 12.78 -12.32 -5.86
CA GLY A 251 13.15 -13.41 -4.94
C GLY A 251 11.98 -14.30 -4.53
N SER A 252 10.75 -13.76 -4.54
CA SER A 252 9.55 -14.51 -4.19
C SER A 252 9.16 -15.58 -5.21
N ILE A 253 9.61 -15.46 -6.45
CA ILE A 253 9.38 -16.46 -7.49
C ILE A 253 10.45 -17.54 -7.33
N SER A 254 10.34 -18.29 -6.24
CA SER A 254 11.26 -19.34 -5.84
C SER A 254 10.50 -20.51 -5.22
N GLN A 255 11.18 -21.65 -5.11
CA GLN A 255 10.63 -22.84 -4.48
C GLN A 255 11.09 -22.99 -3.04
N VAL A 256 10.21 -23.57 -2.22
CA VAL A 256 10.54 -24.03 -0.86
C VAL A 256 10.35 -25.55 -0.74
N SER A 257 11.12 -26.17 0.13
CA SER A 257 10.97 -27.58 0.50
C SER A 257 11.22 -27.75 1.98
N GLN A 258 10.96 -28.95 2.51
CA GLN A 258 11.31 -29.26 3.91
C GLN A 258 12.81 -29.04 4.18
N ASN A 259 13.68 -29.39 3.22
CA ASN A 259 15.14 -29.27 3.35
C ASN A 259 15.68 -27.85 3.13
N THR A 260 14.87 -26.96 2.55
CA THR A 260 15.26 -25.58 2.25
C THR A 260 14.51 -24.55 3.06
N TYR A 261 13.58 -24.96 3.95
CA TYR A 261 12.67 -24.08 4.68
C TYR A 261 13.35 -22.86 5.31
N ASP A 262 14.43 -23.05 6.08
CA ASP A 262 15.07 -21.95 6.81
C ASP A 262 15.95 -21.03 5.96
N LYS A 263 16.28 -21.46 4.73
CA LYS A 263 17.18 -20.75 3.80
C LYS A 263 16.48 -20.20 2.55
N ALA A 264 15.32 -20.75 2.19
CA ALA A 264 14.51 -20.29 1.06
C ALA A 264 14.14 -18.81 1.23
N PHE A 265 13.90 -18.12 0.10
CA PHE A 265 13.52 -16.71 0.15
C PHE A 265 12.24 -16.54 0.96
N TRP A 266 11.18 -17.25 0.54
CA TRP A 266 9.95 -17.42 1.29
C TRP A 266 9.82 -18.83 1.83
N ILE A 267 9.18 -18.91 2.99
CA ILE A 267 8.86 -20.16 3.70
C ILE A 267 7.50 -20.74 3.27
N GLU A 268 6.82 -20.03 2.36
CA GLU A 268 5.51 -20.30 1.77
C GLU A 268 5.59 -19.96 0.27
N GLY A 269 4.65 -20.45 -0.53
CA GLY A 269 4.68 -20.32 -1.99
C GLY A 269 4.79 -21.68 -2.67
N PHE A 270 5.38 -21.70 -3.86
CA PHE A 270 5.55 -22.94 -4.63
C PHE A 270 6.49 -23.89 -3.90
N THR A 271 6.13 -25.17 -3.83
CA THR A 271 6.96 -26.20 -3.23
C THR A 271 7.71 -26.98 -4.30
N ALA A 272 8.87 -27.54 -3.95
CA ALA A 272 9.73 -28.27 -4.88
C ALA A 272 9.10 -29.55 -5.47
N ASP A 273 8.04 -30.07 -4.85
CA ASP A 273 7.23 -31.19 -5.38
C ASP A 273 6.09 -30.71 -6.31
N GLY A 274 6.05 -29.42 -6.64
CA GLY A 274 5.06 -28.81 -7.52
C GLY A 274 3.68 -28.59 -6.88
N ALA A 275 3.57 -28.71 -5.57
CA ALA A 275 2.41 -28.25 -4.80
C ALA A 275 2.60 -26.78 -4.35
N GLY A 276 1.95 -26.38 -3.26
CA GLY A 276 2.15 -25.05 -2.71
C GLY A 276 1.67 -24.89 -1.27
N TRP A 277 2.41 -24.07 -0.53
CA TRP A 277 2.16 -23.76 0.87
C TRP A 277 1.64 -22.34 1.08
N GLY A 278 0.72 -22.19 2.01
CA GLY A 278 0.39 -20.88 2.60
C GLY A 278 -0.08 -21.06 4.03
N HIS A 279 -0.12 -19.98 4.81
CA HIS A 279 -0.48 -20.04 6.24
C HIS A 279 0.38 -21.05 7.03
N GLY A 280 1.69 -21.01 6.80
CA GLY A 280 2.63 -22.06 7.17
C GLY A 280 2.71 -23.15 6.11
N ARG A 281 2.81 -24.42 6.53
CA ARG A 281 2.97 -25.59 5.63
C ARG A 281 1.62 -26.21 5.22
N GLN A 282 0.54 -25.42 5.20
CA GLN A 282 -0.78 -25.89 4.77
C GLN A 282 -0.83 -25.95 3.24
N CYS A 283 -1.35 -27.05 2.70
CA CYS A 283 -1.58 -27.22 1.27
C CYS A 283 -2.63 -26.21 0.77
N LEU A 284 -2.22 -25.26 -0.06
CA LEU A 284 -3.06 -24.18 -0.60
C LEU A 284 -2.80 -23.96 -2.10
N ILE A 285 -2.59 -25.05 -2.85
CA ILE A 285 -2.14 -25.06 -4.26
C ILE A 285 -2.89 -24.04 -5.12
N TRP A 286 -4.22 -23.97 -5.04
CA TRP A 286 -5.06 -23.13 -5.90
C TRP A 286 -5.34 -21.71 -5.40
N GLY A 287 -4.67 -21.28 -4.32
CA GLY A 287 -4.91 -19.97 -3.74
C GLY A 287 -3.62 -19.22 -3.49
N TYR A 288 -3.17 -19.29 -2.26
CA TYR A 288 -2.18 -18.39 -1.69
C TYR A 288 -0.83 -18.32 -2.45
N PRO A 289 -0.24 -19.45 -2.90
CA PRO A 289 0.97 -19.45 -3.73
C PRO A 289 0.76 -18.76 -5.08
N ILE A 290 -0.34 -19.06 -5.78
CA ILE A 290 -0.69 -18.45 -7.07
C ILE A 290 -0.88 -16.94 -6.91
N HIS A 291 -1.61 -16.52 -5.88
CA HIS A 291 -1.82 -15.10 -5.61
C HIS A 291 -0.49 -14.36 -5.40
N GLY A 292 0.41 -14.90 -4.56
CA GLY A 292 1.73 -14.32 -4.31
C GLY A 292 2.56 -14.20 -5.58
N THR A 293 2.70 -15.30 -6.33
CA THR A 293 3.46 -15.31 -7.59
C THR A 293 2.85 -14.35 -8.62
N ASN A 294 1.53 -14.34 -8.80
CA ASN A 294 0.85 -13.41 -9.70
C ASN A 294 1.06 -11.95 -9.27
N GLY A 295 0.98 -11.66 -7.97
CA GLY A 295 1.27 -10.34 -7.41
C GLY A 295 2.69 -9.87 -7.76
N SER A 296 3.67 -10.76 -7.57
CA SER A 296 5.07 -10.49 -7.90
C SER A 296 5.31 -10.27 -9.40
N LEU A 297 4.73 -11.11 -10.26
CA LEU A 297 4.78 -10.93 -11.71
C LEU A 297 4.14 -9.61 -12.15
N ASN A 298 3.00 -9.23 -11.56
CA ASN A 298 2.34 -7.95 -11.83
C ASN A 298 3.21 -6.75 -11.42
N ILE A 299 3.90 -6.84 -10.27
CA ILE A 299 4.85 -5.81 -9.84
C ILE A 299 6.00 -5.70 -10.85
N LEU A 300 6.65 -6.82 -11.20
CA LEU A 300 7.76 -6.83 -12.16
C LEU A 300 7.34 -6.30 -13.53
N SER A 301 6.15 -6.66 -14.00
CA SER A 301 5.57 -6.14 -15.24
C SER A 301 5.36 -4.62 -15.20
N LYS A 302 4.83 -4.08 -14.10
CA LYS A 302 4.66 -2.63 -13.90
C LYS A 302 6.00 -1.88 -13.81
N LEU A 303 7.08 -2.56 -13.43
CA LEU A 303 8.44 -2.00 -13.35
C LEU A 303 9.24 -2.21 -14.65
N ALA A 304 8.72 -2.95 -15.62
CA ALA A 304 9.39 -3.16 -16.90
C ALA A 304 9.64 -1.82 -17.61
N GLY A 305 10.84 -1.66 -18.18
CA GLY A 305 11.25 -0.41 -18.83
C GLY A 305 11.64 0.72 -17.86
N THR A 306 11.66 0.47 -16.54
CA THR A 306 12.19 1.38 -15.53
C THR A 306 13.58 0.91 -15.05
N PRO A 307 14.32 1.70 -14.24
CA PRO A 307 15.59 1.26 -13.63
C PRO A 307 15.49 0.01 -12.73
N TRP A 308 14.28 -0.42 -12.36
CA TRP A 308 14.02 -1.65 -11.60
C TRP A 308 13.54 -2.81 -12.46
N GLY A 309 13.41 -2.60 -13.77
CA GLY A 309 13.00 -3.64 -14.71
C GLY A 309 14.00 -4.79 -14.67
N ALA A 310 13.53 -5.97 -14.29
CA ALA A 310 14.31 -7.19 -14.31
C ALA A 310 13.59 -8.23 -15.16
N SER A 311 14.34 -8.93 -16.01
CA SER A 311 13.87 -10.16 -16.63
C SER A 311 13.81 -11.26 -15.59
N LEU A 312 12.84 -12.16 -15.73
CA LEU A 312 12.85 -13.41 -14.95
C LEU A 312 14.07 -14.23 -15.37
N ASP A 313 14.82 -14.74 -14.40
CA ASP A 313 15.90 -15.68 -14.67
C ASP A 313 15.36 -17.08 -14.96
N ALA A 314 16.22 -17.96 -15.47
CA ALA A 314 15.85 -19.33 -15.83
C ALA A 314 15.29 -20.13 -14.63
N ASN A 315 15.77 -19.86 -13.41
CA ASN A 315 15.32 -20.57 -12.21
C ASN A 315 13.89 -20.15 -11.82
N ALA A 316 13.58 -18.86 -11.93
CA ALA A 316 12.22 -18.36 -11.71
C ALA A 316 11.25 -18.92 -12.75
N ILE A 317 11.68 -19.04 -14.01
CA ILE A 317 10.88 -19.64 -15.08
C ILE A 317 10.63 -21.13 -14.80
N GLU A 318 11.67 -21.92 -14.50
CA GLU A 318 11.49 -23.34 -14.15
C GLU A 318 10.64 -23.51 -12.89
N THR A 319 10.80 -22.65 -11.89
CA THR A 319 9.95 -22.66 -10.68
C THR A 319 8.46 -22.58 -11.01
N ILE A 320 8.10 -21.72 -11.96
CA ILE A 320 6.71 -21.56 -12.42
C ILE A 320 6.26 -22.81 -13.20
N PHE A 321 7.09 -23.34 -14.10
CA PHE A 321 6.73 -24.53 -14.88
C PHE A 321 6.62 -25.78 -14.02
N ASP A 322 7.51 -25.97 -13.04
CA ASP A 322 7.45 -27.07 -12.09
C ASP A 322 6.19 -27.02 -11.24
N PHE A 323 5.80 -25.83 -10.80
CA PHE A 323 4.51 -25.64 -10.15
C PHE A 323 3.37 -26.09 -11.07
N PHE A 324 3.32 -25.64 -12.32
CA PHE A 324 2.26 -26.08 -13.25
C PHE A 324 2.26 -27.59 -13.51
N ARG A 325 3.44 -28.20 -13.66
CA ARG A 325 3.58 -29.64 -13.88
C ARG A 325 3.07 -30.44 -12.68
N GLY A 326 3.42 -30.04 -11.45
CA GLY A 326 2.97 -30.72 -10.24
C GLY A 326 1.51 -30.42 -9.91
N SER A 327 1.09 -29.15 -10.03
CA SER A 327 -0.27 -28.72 -9.72
C SER A 327 -1.30 -29.34 -10.68
N ALA A 328 -0.90 -29.66 -11.91
CA ALA A 328 -1.77 -30.32 -12.88
C ALA A 328 -2.30 -31.68 -12.39
N PHE A 329 -1.58 -32.37 -11.50
CA PHE A 329 -2.09 -33.59 -10.85
C PHE A 329 -3.40 -33.36 -10.09
N TYR A 330 -3.59 -32.15 -9.55
CA TYR A 330 -4.77 -31.77 -8.76
C TYR A 330 -5.91 -31.20 -9.61
N PHE A 331 -5.73 -31.10 -10.93
CA PHE A 331 -6.72 -30.54 -11.84
C PHE A 331 -7.49 -31.67 -12.54
N TYR A 332 -8.80 -31.78 -12.30
CA TYR A 332 -9.68 -32.78 -12.95
C TYR A 332 -10.83 -32.10 -13.71
N ALA A 333 -10.92 -32.40 -15.02
CA ALA A 333 -12.05 -32.12 -15.91
C ALA A 333 -12.72 -30.72 -15.78
N SER A 334 -11.93 -29.65 -15.87
CA SER A 334 -12.40 -28.25 -15.96
C SER A 334 -13.52 -27.90 -14.98
N SER A 335 -13.35 -28.25 -13.70
CA SER A 335 -14.33 -27.90 -12.68
C SER A 335 -14.59 -26.38 -12.71
N PRO A 336 -15.83 -25.93 -13.01
CA PRO A 336 -16.12 -24.55 -13.36
C PRO A 336 -16.12 -23.58 -12.16
N GLU A 337 -15.73 -24.03 -10.96
CA GLU A 337 -15.87 -23.26 -9.72
C GLU A 337 -14.62 -22.46 -9.30
N PHE A 338 -13.54 -22.47 -10.08
CA PHE A 338 -12.25 -21.86 -9.69
C PHE A 338 -11.64 -20.89 -10.72
N VAL A 339 -12.45 -20.24 -11.57
CA VAL A 339 -11.99 -19.15 -12.47
C VAL A 339 -12.33 -17.78 -11.91
#